data_AF-A0A1N5V5C6-F1
#
_entry.id   AF-A0A1N5V5C6-F1
#
_cell.length_a   1.000
_cell.length_b   1.000
_cell.length_c   1.000
_cell.angle_alpha   90.00
_cell.angle_beta   90.00
_cell.angle_gamma   90.00
#
_symmetry.space_group_name_H-M   'P 1'
#
loop_
_entity.id
_entity.type
_entity.pdbx_description
1 polymer ?
#
loop_
_entity_poly.entity_id
_entity_poly.type
_entity_poly.pdbx_seq_one_letter_code
_entity_poly.pdbx_strand_id
1 'polypeptide(L)'
;MRSEMTYILPRTKKQDGKPFVLSGRSSYYIGYNDMKPAGLGYHIENEMNGLWFPPIRIFKWIALERNGRSMIPEYVTTDYTSVSFGFRELSLKLSTTGDNYFLIELTKEIEITEPVRIILEIGVIPVWYSQLNTDFSISKLSGSIIISEKNYRQSITVSSDGNGVLTYNNNRIVIETKDSTTVNIKIEGNESTNISPANIKKEAENYRHQFVESLRSKTTISGNTSISDAFDLAVINLRWLFLNMNNTGRGVVAGYPEFPWLFGIDTYYSSGGLLIAGMNDEYENTLKVLEKYARKEGGRIPHEIVSNGRVFNMGNRVETVVYPTMVWNLYEYSVNIEHLKEREDLILSSISPAILHDVRGNGIMEDPKAGNGIDIDTVCNYIESMNSILKINSVVHSDKIEVKEIEEEIREKTRFIRKDMWMPEINGFADRYKDGLPQFNGFWTSVLPFSFNLASKENYANFATENSKAFSRLMSSNGLKVDQNGNVMPNGNSMLIKASLNYGDVNNALKVLHMNIDAIGRYSNYCFPEIINNPSGCFIQAWSAALFIENIIYDFLGIYPNGKELEINRRFSIPEEFEGLRINGMKHRNRLYNFEVCDRAVSYSRNII
;
A
#
# COMPACT_ATOMS: atom_id res chain seq x y z
N MET A 1 15.48 -12.15 -7.92
CA MET A 1 15.66 -11.62 -6.55
C MET A 1 16.95 -12.09 -5.93
N ARG A 2 17.63 -11.19 -5.20
CA ARG A 2 18.78 -11.55 -4.37
C ARG A 2 18.37 -12.70 -3.44
N SER A 3 19.17 -13.76 -3.39
CA SER A 3 18.83 -14.98 -2.66
C SER A 3 18.69 -14.77 -1.16
N GLU A 4 19.23 -13.68 -0.63
CA GLU A 4 19.09 -13.23 0.76
C GLU A 4 19.10 -11.68 0.75
N MET A 5 17.97 -11.02 1.04
CA MET A 5 18.05 -9.63 1.52
C MET A 5 18.16 -9.69 3.03
N THR A 6 19.38 -9.78 3.53
CA THR A 6 19.65 -9.22 4.86
C THR A 6 20.00 -7.76 4.61
N TYR A 7 19.01 -6.86 4.70
CA TYR A 7 19.28 -5.44 4.64
C TYR A 7 19.85 -5.00 5.99
N ILE A 8 21.18 -5.05 6.07
CA ILE A 8 21.92 -4.46 7.17
C ILE A 8 21.80 -2.95 6.98
N LEU A 9 21.01 -2.27 7.82
CA LEU A 9 21.16 -0.83 7.96
C LEU A 9 22.62 -0.60 8.35
N PRO A 10 23.35 0.31 7.68
CA PRO A 10 24.75 0.54 8.00
C PRO A 10 24.88 0.78 9.50
N ARG A 11 25.91 0.20 10.13
CA ARG A 11 26.28 0.50 11.52
C ARG A 11 26.54 2.01 11.63
N THR A 12 25.54 2.78 12.05
CA THR A 12 25.70 4.20 12.36
C THR A 12 26.12 4.32 13.82
N LYS A 13 26.99 5.30 14.13
CA LYS A 13 27.42 5.56 15.53
C LYS A 13 26.26 6.00 16.44
N LYS A 14 25.08 6.29 15.88
CA LYS A 14 23.84 6.63 16.56
C LYS A 14 22.68 6.28 15.62
N GLN A 15 21.78 5.41 16.06
CA GLN A 15 20.56 5.11 15.31
C GLN A 15 19.69 6.35 15.20
N ASP A 16 19.09 6.55 14.02
CA ASP A 16 18.15 7.64 13.82
C ASP A 16 16.83 7.34 14.53
N GLY A 17 16.07 8.39 14.89
CA GLY A 17 14.74 8.22 15.47
C GLY A 17 13.68 7.92 14.41
N LYS A 18 14.03 7.23 13.31
CA LYS A 18 13.06 6.92 12.25
C LYS A 18 12.14 5.78 12.71
N PRO A 19 10.83 5.86 12.38
CA PRO A 19 9.93 4.74 12.56
C PRO A 19 10.27 3.58 11.62
N PHE A 20 9.87 2.38 12.00
CA PHE A 20 9.83 1.20 11.15
C PHE A 20 8.52 0.44 11.36
N VAL A 21 8.16 -0.40 10.40
CA VAL A 21 7.08 -1.37 10.55
C VAL A 21 7.62 -2.80 10.46
N LEU A 22 7.16 -3.65 11.36
CA LEU A 22 7.29 -5.10 11.29
C LEU A 22 5.89 -5.67 11.09
N SER A 23 5.56 -6.05 9.86
CA SER A 23 4.21 -6.46 9.49
C SER A 23 4.12 -7.96 9.22
N GLY A 24 3.20 -8.63 9.90
CA GLY A 24 2.67 -9.94 9.53
C GLY A 24 1.29 -9.82 8.91
N ARG A 25 0.60 -10.93 8.75
CA ARG A 25 -0.78 -10.93 8.23
C ARG A 25 -1.78 -10.59 9.34
N SER A 26 -1.63 -11.15 10.54
CA SER A 26 -2.61 -10.93 11.64
C SER A 26 -2.19 -9.87 12.65
N SER A 27 -0.98 -9.33 12.53
CA SER A 27 -0.45 -8.32 13.45
C SER A 27 0.64 -7.49 12.80
N TYR A 28 0.80 -6.25 13.24
CA TYR A 28 1.93 -5.40 12.86
C TYR A 28 2.46 -4.62 14.07
N TYR A 29 3.75 -4.35 14.09
CA TYR A 29 4.39 -3.49 15.09
C TYR A 29 5.00 -2.26 14.42
N ILE A 30 4.67 -1.08 14.95
CA ILE A 30 5.31 0.16 14.55
C ILE A 30 6.14 0.66 15.74
N GLY A 31 7.45 0.77 15.54
CA GLY A 31 8.43 1.20 16.54
C GLY A 31 9.47 2.15 15.95
N TYR A 32 10.50 2.46 16.73
CA TYR A 32 11.59 3.36 16.32
C TYR A 32 12.94 2.66 16.39
N ASN A 33 13.85 2.98 15.46
CA ASN A 33 15.18 2.37 15.39
C ASN A 33 16.02 2.63 16.65
N ASP A 34 15.77 3.70 17.39
CA ASP A 34 16.47 4.00 18.65
C ASP A 34 15.80 3.44 19.90
N MET A 35 14.70 2.69 19.73
CA MET A 35 13.87 2.13 20.79
C MET A 35 13.43 3.16 21.86
N LYS A 36 13.23 4.43 21.49
CA LYS A 36 12.61 5.40 22.39
C LYS A 36 11.10 5.52 22.18
N PRO A 37 10.32 5.64 23.27
CA PRO A 37 8.92 6.00 23.17
C PRO A 37 8.76 7.37 22.50
N ALA A 38 7.95 7.43 21.45
CA ALA A 38 7.53 8.67 20.81
C ALA A 38 6.08 8.50 20.30
N GLY A 39 5.38 9.64 20.22
CA GLY A 39 4.04 9.68 19.62
C GLY A 39 4.12 9.59 18.11
N LEU A 40 3.19 8.84 17.52
CA LEU A 40 3.04 8.76 16.07
C LEU A 40 1.58 8.86 15.67
N GLY A 41 1.36 9.70 14.66
CA GLY A 41 0.17 9.76 13.85
C GLY A 41 -0.98 10.63 14.34
N TYR A 42 -1.94 10.90 13.45
CA TYR A 42 -2.98 11.91 13.63
C TYR A 42 -4.41 11.37 13.70
N HIS A 43 -4.71 10.20 13.13
CA HIS A 43 -6.06 9.60 13.25
C HIS A 43 -6.40 9.26 14.70
N ILE A 44 -5.46 8.64 15.40
CA ILE A 44 -5.45 8.60 16.85
C ILE A 44 -4.19 9.35 17.28
N GLU A 45 -4.39 10.59 17.71
CA GLU A 45 -3.31 11.53 18.00
C GLU A 45 -2.23 10.89 18.89
N ASN A 46 -1.02 10.76 18.34
CA ASN A 46 0.17 10.18 18.99
C ASN A 46 0.06 8.71 19.43
N GLU A 47 -0.92 7.95 18.96
CA GLU A 47 -1.20 6.58 19.41
C GLU A 47 -1.22 5.53 18.29
N MET A 48 -0.81 5.87 17.06
CA MET A 48 -0.79 4.93 15.93
C MET A 48 0.39 3.94 15.97
N ASN A 49 1.41 4.19 16.81
CA ASN A 49 2.52 3.26 17.03
C ASN A 49 2.15 2.13 18.01
N GLY A 50 2.97 1.07 18.02
CA GLY A 50 2.84 -0.08 18.92
C GLY A 50 2.48 -1.39 18.21
N LEU A 51 2.18 -2.44 18.98
CA LEU A 51 1.81 -3.76 18.48
C LEU A 51 0.31 -3.87 18.35
N TRP A 52 -0.13 -3.96 17.10
CA TRP A 52 -1.52 -4.11 16.71
C TRP A 52 -1.84 -5.55 16.34
N PHE A 53 -2.94 -6.05 16.90
CA PHE A 53 -3.68 -7.20 16.40
C PHE A 53 -5.04 -6.68 15.96
N PRO A 54 -5.19 -6.25 14.69
CA PRO A 54 -6.36 -5.52 14.25
C PRO A 54 -7.68 -6.21 14.65
N PRO A 55 -8.64 -5.46 15.22
CA PRO A 55 -8.70 -3.99 15.27
C PRO A 55 -8.11 -3.34 16.54
N ILE A 56 -7.37 -4.06 17.39
CA ILE A 56 -6.91 -3.55 18.69
C ILE A 56 -5.39 -3.40 18.71
N ARG A 57 -4.90 -2.27 19.22
CA ARG A 57 -3.51 -2.17 19.69
C ARG A 57 -3.44 -2.68 21.11
N ILE A 58 -2.43 -3.48 21.42
CA ILE A 58 -2.32 -4.16 22.71
C ILE A 58 -1.13 -3.64 23.51
N PHE A 59 0.00 -3.47 22.83
CA PHE A 59 1.19 -2.86 23.43
C PHE A 59 1.50 -1.54 22.74
N LYS A 60 1.66 -0.48 23.53
CA LYS A 60 2.14 0.81 23.04
C LYS A 60 3.63 0.75 22.74
N TRP A 61 4.38 0.02 23.56
CA TRP A 61 5.83 0.06 23.52
C TRP A 61 6.50 -1.25 23.91
N ILE A 62 7.64 -1.54 23.27
CA ILE A 62 8.56 -2.61 23.65
C ILE A 62 9.91 -1.97 23.97
N ALA A 63 10.40 -2.16 25.20
CA ALA A 63 11.69 -1.67 25.65
C ALA A 63 12.55 -2.80 26.23
N LEU A 64 13.85 -2.55 26.26
CA LEU A 64 14.81 -3.35 26.99
C LEU A 64 15.42 -2.50 28.11
N GLU A 65 15.47 -3.03 29.32
CA GLU A 65 16.02 -2.34 30.50
C GLU A 65 17.11 -3.17 31.17
N ARG A 66 18.13 -2.48 31.68
CA ARG A 66 19.16 -3.04 32.57
C ARG A 66 19.49 -2.00 33.64
N ASN A 67 19.63 -2.43 34.90
CA ASN A 67 19.90 -1.54 36.04
C ASN A 67 18.91 -0.36 36.17
N GLY A 68 17.63 -0.61 35.85
CA GLY A 68 16.57 0.40 35.92
C GLY A 68 16.64 1.49 34.85
N ARG A 69 17.41 1.29 33.78
CA ARG A 69 17.52 2.22 32.66
C ARG A 69 17.19 1.54 31.34
N SER A 70 16.46 2.24 30.47
CA SER A 70 16.21 1.80 29.10
C SER A 70 17.52 1.76 28.31
N MET A 71 17.72 0.68 27.58
CA MET A 71 18.86 0.48 26.70
C MET A 71 18.56 1.08 25.33
N ILE A 72 19.59 1.63 24.68
CA ILE A 72 19.52 2.16 23.30
C ILE A 72 20.37 1.25 22.42
N PRO A 73 19.87 0.79 21.27
CA PRO A 73 20.61 -0.07 20.36
C PRO A 73 21.81 0.66 19.74
N GLU A 74 22.91 -0.07 19.55
CA GLU A 74 24.07 0.39 18.79
C GLU A 74 23.86 0.21 17.29
N TYR A 75 23.14 -0.84 16.89
CA TYR A 75 22.76 -1.09 15.51
C TYR A 75 21.38 -1.72 15.40
N VAL A 76 20.73 -1.51 14.25
CA VAL A 76 19.47 -2.16 13.88
C VAL A 76 19.68 -2.90 12.57
N THR A 77 19.16 -4.11 12.44
CA THR A 77 19.06 -4.81 11.16
C THR A 77 17.59 -5.12 10.88
N THR A 78 17.16 -4.87 9.65
CA THR A 78 15.79 -5.17 9.21
C THR A 78 15.83 -6.26 8.17
N ASP A 79 14.96 -7.23 8.33
CA ASP A 79 14.69 -8.32 7.42
C ASP A 79 13.20 -8.27 7.06
N TYR A 80 12.76 -9.05 6.08
CA TYR A 80 11.38 -9.10 5.61
C TYR A 80 10.33 -9.36 6.71
N THR A 81 10.73 -10.11 7.75
CA THR A 81 9.83 -10.63 8.79
C THR A 81 10.39 -10.42 10.19
N SER A 82 11.48 -9.66 10.33
CA SER A 82 12.08 -9.39 11.64
C SER A 82 12.88 -8.10 11.68
N VAL A 83 13.02 -7.53 12.88
CA VAL A 83 13.91 -6.41 13.18
C VAL A 83 14.76 -6.80 14.37
N SER A 84 16.08 -6.69 14.25
CA SER A 84 17.03 -7.02 15.33
C SER A 84 17.75 -5.78 15.80
N PHE A 85 17.77 -5.60 17.12
CA PHE A 85 18.43 -4.53 17.85
C PHE A 85 19.67 -5.09 18.51
N GLY A 86 20.83 -4.62 18.07
CA GLY A 86 22.10 -5.00 18.62
C GLY A 86 22.53 -4.06 19.73
N PHE A 87 22.93 -4.63 20.85
CA PHE A 87 23.58 -3.96 21.96
C PHE A 87 24.95 -4.61 22.19
N ARG A 88 25.85 -3.95 22.91
CA ARG A 88 27.24 -4.42 23.09
C ARG A 88 27.38 -5.90 23.49
N GLU A 89 26.50 -6.36 24.37
CA GLU A 89 26.59 -7.67 25.05
C GLU A 89 25.37 -8.56 24.79
N LEU A 90 24.39 -8.05 24.06
CA LEU A 90 23.08 -8.69 23.90
C LEU A 90 22.39 -8.22 22.62
N SER A 91 21.44 -9.00 22.15
CA SER A 91 20.59 -8.67 21.00
C SER A 91 19.13 -8.90 21.33
N LEU A 92 18.26 -8.03 20.81
CA LEU A 92 16.80 -8.19 20.90
C LEU A 92 16.24 -8.29 19.48
N LYS A 93 15.62 -9.40 19.14
CA LYS A 93 14.99 -9.61 17.84
C LYS A 93 13.49 -9.68 17.97
N LEU A 94 12.80 -8.85 17.21
CA LEU A 94 11.34 -8.86 17.04
C LEU A 94 11.04 -9.56 15.72
N SER A 95 10.15 -10.55 15.70
CA SER A 95 9.77 -11.27 14.48
C SER A 95 8.27 -11.48 14.39
N THR A 96 7.75 -11.52 13.16
CA THR A 96 6.40 -12.04 12.89
C THR A 96 6.49 -13.45 12.32
N THR A 97 5.45 -14.25 12.55
CA THR A 97 5.31 -15.61 12.02
C THR A 97 4.21 -15.73 10.97
N GLY A 98 3.75 -14.58 10.45
CA GLY A 98 2.66 -14.52 9.47
C GLY A 98 1.32 -14.31 10.15
N ASP A 99 0.56 -15.40 10.30
CA ASP A 99 -0.85 -15.34 10.71
C ASP A 99 -1.07 -15.49 12.21
N ASN A 100 -0.05 -15.92 12.98
CA ASN A 100 -0.31 -16.50 14.29
C ASN A 100 0.33 -15.76 15.48
N TYR A 101 1.60 -15.37 15.36
CA TYR A 101 2.38 -14.89 16.50
C TYR A 101 3.32 -13.74 16.17
N PHE A 102 3.56 -12.94 17.20
CA PHE A 102 4.69 -12.03 17.31
C PHE A 102 5.69 -12.63 18.32
N LEU A 103 6.96 -12.68 17.94
CA LEU A 103 8.06 -13.24 18.71
C LEU A 103 9.01 -12.13 19.15
N ILE A 104 9.40 -12.19 20.42
CA ILE A 104 10.52 -11.42 20.97
C ILE A 104 11.59 -12.42 21.43
N GLU A 105 12.78 -12.35 20.86
CA GLU A 105 13.95 -13.13 21.24
C GLU A 105 14.99 -12.18 21.86
N LEU A 106 15.36 -12.42 23.11
CA LEU A 106 16.51 -11.78 23.76
C LEU A 106 17.64 -12.80 23.82
N THR A 107 18.81 -12.44 23.29
CA THR A 107 20.02 -13.26 23.34
C THR A 107 21.14 -12.49 24.03
N LYS A 108 21.82 -13.13 24.98
CA LYS A 108 23.03 -12.64 25.62
C LYS A 108 24.23 -13.24 24.90
N GLU A 109 25.04 -12.37 24.30
CA GLU A 109 26.22 -12.79 23.53
C GLU A 109 27.41 -13.10 24.46
N ILE A 110 27.37 -12.55 25.69
CA ILE A 110 28.32 -12.83 26.77
C ILE A 110 27.57 -13.01 28.09
N GLU A 111 28.26 -13.55 29.11
CA GLU A 111 27.69 -13.69 30.45
C GLU A 111 27.42 -12.32 31.09
N ILE A 112 26.20 -12.12 31.58
CA ILE A 112 25.75 -10.89 32.24
C ILE A 112 25.20 -11.27 33.61
N THR A 113 25.74 -10.66 34.67
CA THR A 113 25.39 -10.99 36.05
C THR A 113 24.17 -10.22 36.55
N GLU A 114 23.87 -9.06 35.97
CA GLU A 114 22.70 -8.25 36.32
C GLU A 114 21.44 -8.71 35.57
N PRO A 115 20.25 -8.64 36.20
CA PRO A 115 19.00 -8.92 35.51
C PRO A 115 18.77 -7.97 34.32
N VAL A 116 18.34 -8.56 33.21
CA VAL A 116 17.88 -7.84 32.02
C VAL A 116 16.36 -8.00 31.94
N ARG A 117 15.65 -6.92 31.57
CA ARG A 117 14.19 -6.89 31.53
C ARG A 117 13.69 -6.50 30.16
N ILE A 118 12.80 -7.30 29.59
CA ILE A 118 11.96 -6.88 28.46
C ILE A 118 10.68 -6.27 29.07
N ILE A 119 10.35 -5.06 28.63
CA ILE A 119 9.18 -4.33 29.09
C ILE A 119 8.19 -4.22 27.94
N LEU A 120 6.98 -4.73 28.14
CA LEU A 120 5.85 -4.54 27.24
C LEU A 120 4.87 -3.57 27.92
N GLU A 121 4.75 -2.35 27.40
CA GLU A 121 3.82 -1.35 27.91
C GLU A 121 2.43 -1.60 27.33
N ILE A 122 1.47 -1.92 28.19
CA ILE A 122 0.09 -2.20 27.80
C ILE A 122 -0.59 -0.88 27.46
N GLY A 123 -1.14 -0.81 26.25
CA GLY A 123 -1.83 0.36 25.72
C GLY A 123 -3.01 -0.05 24.86
N VAL A 124 -4.00 -0.68 25.51
CA VAL A 124 -5.18 -1.21 24.82
C VAL A 124 -6.03 -0.06 24.29
N ILE A 125 -6.09 0.06 22.96
CA ILE A 125 -6.90 1.06 22.27
C ILE A 125 -7.41 0.45 20.95
N PRO A 126 -8.68 0.69 20.56
CA PRO A 126 -9.18 0.21 19.29
C PRO A 126 -8.71 1.11 18.15
N VAL A 127 -8.80 0.57 16.93
CA VAL A 127 -8.58 1.32 15.69
C VAL A 127 -9.43 2.59 15.68
N TRP A 128 -8.97 3.59 14.94
CA TRP A 128 -9.73 4.81 14.70
C TRP A 128 -11.17 4.54 14.25
N TYR A 129 -12.05 5.52 14.47
CA TYR A 129 -13.49 5.43 14.21
C TYR A 129 -14.23 4.33 14.98
N SER A 130 -13.61 3.82 16.05
CA SER A 130 -14.24 2.98 17.07
C SER A 130 -14.81 3.78 18.23
N GLN A 131 -15.66 3.16 19.06
CA GLN A 131 -15.87 3.69 20.41
C GLN A 131 -14.56 3.51 21.18
N LEU A 132 -13.93 4.61 21.63
CA LEU A 132 -12.62 4.58 22.27
C LEU A 132 -12.63 3.97 23.69
N ASN A 133 -13.80 3.72 24.27
CA ASN A 133 -13.91 3.07 25.57
C ASN A 133 -13.52 1.58 25.42
N THR A 134 -12.38 1.21 25.99
CA THR A 134 -11.96 -0.19 26.09
C THR A 134 -12.47 -0.80 27.38
N ASP A 135 -12.96 -2.04 27.30
CA ASP A 135 -13.23 -2.86 28.47
C ASP A 135 -12.33 -4.09 28.38
N PHE A 136 -11.17 -4.00 29.02
CA PHE A 136 -10.22 -5.10 29.04
C PHE A 136 -9.90 -5.57 30.45
N SER A 137 -9.55 -6.85 30.55
CA SER A 137 -9.10 -7.50 31.79
C SER A 137 -7.78 -8.20 31.56
N ILE A 138 -7.00 -8.35 32.63
CA ILE A 138 -5.73 -9.07 32.60
C ILE A 138 -5.81 -10.22 33.60
N SER A 139 -5.48 -11.42 33.14
CA SER A 139 -5.41 -12.61 33.98
C SER A 139 -4.04 -13.26 33.86
N LYS A 140 -3.50 -13.72 35.00
CA LYS A 140 -2.25 -14.49 35.03
C LYS A 140 -2.57 -15.98 35.10
N LEU A 141 -1.97 -16.76 34.21
CA LEU A 141 -1.93 -18.21 34.25
C LEU A 141 -0.48 -18.65 34.47
N SER A 142 -0.26 -19.94 34.77
CA SER A 142 1.09 -20.46 34.97
C SER A 142 1.94 -20.27 33.69
N GLY A 143 2.92 -19.37 33.74
CA GLY A 143 3.81 -19.09 32.60
C GLY A 143 3.25 -18.13 31.53
N SER A 144 2.05 -17.59 31.70
CA SER A 144 1.45 -16.67 30.73
C SER A 144 0.59 -15.57 31.36
N ILE A 145 0.41 -14.49 30.60
CA ILE A 145 -0.48 -13.37 30.93
C ILE A 145 -1.42 -13.19 29.74
N ILE A 146 -2.72 -13.15 30.02
CA ILE A 146 -3.76 -12.94 29.01
C ILE A 146 -4.36 -11.56 29.19
N ILE A 147 -4.45 -10.79 28.11
CA ILE A 147 -5.15 -9.51 28.02
C ILE A 147 -6.40 -9.76 27.19
N SER A 148 -7.60 -9.59 27.75
CA SER A 148 -8.87 -9.83 27.06
C SER A 148 -9.68 -8.54 26.95
N GLU A 149 -9.92 -8.06 25.73
CA GLU A 149 -10.79 -6.94 25.38
C GLU A 149 -12.19 -7.47 24.99
N LYS A 150 -13.21 -7.05 25.73
CA LYS A 150 -14.55 -7.64 25.65
C LYS A 150 -15.38 -7.15 24.46
N ASN A 151 -15.24 -5.89 24.07
CA ASN A 151 -16.02 -5.27 22.99
C ASN A 151 -15.75 -5.94 21.64
N TYR A 152 -14.49 -6.32 21.39
CA TYR A 152 -14.07 -6.99 20.16
C TYR A 152 -13.93 -8.50 20.32
N ARG A 153 -14.21 -9.04 21.51
CA ARG A 153 -14.04 -10.46 21.86
C ARG A 153 -12.65 -10.95 21.48
N GLN A 154 -11.64 -10.17 21.86
CA GLN A 154 -10.25 -10.39 21.49
C GLN A 154 -9.40 -10.59 22.74
N SER A 155 -8.65 -11.69 22.77
CA SER A 155 -7.70 -12.06 23.81
C SER A 155 -6.32 -12.21 23.20
N ILE A 156 -5.32 -11.60 23.84
CA ILE A 156 -3.91 -11.76 23.51
C ILE A 156 -3.23 -12.46 24.66
N THR A 157 -2.46 -13.50 24.35
CA THR A 157 -1.67 -14.24 25.32
C THR A 157 -0.19 -13.94 25.15
N VAL A 158 0.47 -13.53 26.23
CA VAL A 158 1.93 -13.42 26.33
C VAL A 158 2.46 -14.58 27.14
N SER A 159 3.43 -15.32 26.60
CA SER A 159 4.03 -16.50 27.25
C SER A 159 5.54 -16.54 27.07
N SER A 160 6.26 -17.10 28.05
CA SER A 160 7.71 -17.38 27.94
C SER A 160 7.97 -18.88 27.82
N ASP A 161 9.09 -19.20 27.18
CA ASP A 161 9.75 -20.50 27.19
C ASP A 161 10.24 -21.01 28.57
N GLY A 162 10.01 -20.24 29.64
CA GLY A 162 10.43 -20.58 31.01
C GLY A 162 11.79 -20.01 31.40
N ASN A 163 12.50 -19.35 30.47
CA ASN A 163 13.81 -18.76 30.70
C ASN A 163 13.73 -17.31 31.24
N GLY A 164 12.53 -16.74 31.33
CA GLY A 164 12.24 -15.44 31.94
C GLY A 164 11.04 -15.50 32.87
N VAL A 165 11.09 -14.72 33.96
CA VAL A 165 9.99 -14.62 34.94
C VAL A 165 9.01 -13.55 34.48
N LEU A 166 7.75 -13.94 34.25
CA LEU A 166 6.68 -13.04 33.84
C LEU A 166 5.96 -12.43 35.04
N THR A 167 5.96 -11.10 35.09
CA THR A 167 5.19 -10.32 36.04
C THR A 167 4.38 -9.24 35.32
N TYR A 168 3.30 -8.80 35.96
CA TYR A 168 2.50 -7.69 35.50
C TYR A 168 2.31 -6.70 36.66
N ASN A 169 2.64 -5.45 36.45
CA ASN A 169 2.39 -4.34 37.38
C ASN A 169 2.32 -3.02 36.61
N ASN A 170 1.58 -2.03 37.12
CA ASN A 170 1.56 -0.67 36.57
C ASN A 170 1.40 -0.58 35.04
N ASN A 171 0.43 -1.29 34.47
CA ASN A 171 0.21 -1.38 33.01
C ASN A 171 1.43 -1.89 32.20
N ARG A 172 2.31 -2.68 32.81
CA ARG A 172 3.48 -3.26 32.14
C ARG A 172 3.57 -4.74 32.39
N ILE A 173 3.85 -5.50 31.33
CA ILE A 173 4.34 -6.86 31.45
C ILE A 173 5.86 -6.78 31.46
N VAL A 174 6.46 -7.31 32.52
CA VAL A 174 7.91 -7.37 32.71
C VAL A 174 8.35 -8.82 32.64
N ILE A 175 9.26 -9.08 31.71
CA ILE A 175 9.95 -10.35 31.58
C ILE A 175 11.38 -10.14 32.08
N GLU A 176 11.69 -10.65 33.26
CA GLU A 176 13.03 -10.56 33.85
C GLU A 176 13.81 -11.86 33.63
N THR A 177 15.07 -11.74 33.22
CA THR A 177 15.99 -12.86 33.09
C THR A 177 17.37 -12.51 33.60
N LYS A 178 18.01 -13.45 34.29
CA LYS A 178 19.35 -13.28 34.87
C LYS A 178 20.32 -14.33 34.33
N ASP A 179 20.01 -15.61 34.48
CA ASP A 179 20.97 -16.68 34.21
C ASP A 179 20.83 -17.28 32.80
N SER A 180 19.71 -17.05 32.12
CA SER A 180 19.46 -17.61 30.79
C SER A 180 20.20 -16.85 29.69
N THR A 181 20.82 -17.58 28.77
CA THR A 181 21.45 -17.03 27.55
C THR A 181 20.42 -16.53 26.55
N THR A 182 19.30 -17.24 26.39
CA THR A 182 18.23 -16.87 25.45
C THR A 182 16.89 -16.90 26.16
N VAL A 183 16.03 -15.93 25.84
CA VAL A 183 14.63 -15.88 26.29
C VAL A 183 13.73 -15.62 25.09
N ASN A 184 12.74 -16.49 24.90
CA ASN A 184 11.74 -16.37 23.84
C ASN A 184 10.38 -16.04 24.43
N ILE A 185 9.77 -14.97 23.93
CA ILE A 185 8.42 -14.53 24.29
C ILE A 185 7.51 -14.65 23.07
N LYS A 186 6.46 -15.45 23.23
CA LYS A 186 5.39 -15.60 22.24
C LYS A 186 4.22 -14.70 22.63
N ILE A 187 3.79 -13.87 21.69
CA ILE A 187 2.57 -13.05 21.79
C ILE A 187 1.61 -13.54 20.70
N GLU A 188 0.43 -14.01 21.09
CA GLU A 188 -0.54 -14.62 20.17
C GLU A 188 -1.95 -14.08 20.38
N GLY A 189 -2.74 -14.06 19.30
CA GLY A 189 -4.14 -13.63 19.32
C GLY A 189 -5.13 -14.69 19.80
N ASN A 190 -6.39 -14.56 19.37
CA ASN A 190 -7.51 -15.42 19.77
C ASN A 190 -7.29 -16.92 19.50
N GLU A 191 -6.62 -17.24 18.40
CA GLU A 191 -6.37 -18.62 18.01
C GLU A 191 -5.13 -19.14 18.75
N SER A 192 -5.36 -19.68 19.95
CA SER A 192 -4.30 -20.36 20.70
C SER A 192 -3.86 -21.60 19.94
N THR A 193 -2.56 -21.74 19.73
CA THR A 193 -1.99 -22.93 19.12
C THR A 193 -1.27 -23.76 20.18
N ASN A 194 -1.21 -25.07 19.94
CA ASN A 194 -0.46 -26.01 20.79
C ASN A 194 1.07 -25.88 20.65
N ILE A 195 1.57 -24.79 20.04
CA ILE A 195 3.00 -24.56 19.88
C ILE A 195 3.57 -23.98 21.17
N SER A 196 4.44 -24.76 21.80
CA SER A 196 5.23 -24.33 22.95
C SER A 196 6.12 -23.14 22.58
N PRO A 197 6.28 -22.13 23.45
CA PRO A 197 7.22 -21.03 23.23
C PRO A 197 8.66 -21.47 22.93
N ALA A 198 9.07 -22.67 23.32
CA ALA A 198 10.41 -23.19 23.00
C ALA A 198 10.62 -23.47 21.48
N ASN A 199 9.54 -23.71 20.73
CA ASN A 199 9.60 -24.01 19.29
C ASN A 199 9.34 -22.78 18.39
N ILE A 200 8.98 -21.63 18.99
CA ILE A 200 8.53 -20.45 18.24
C ILE A 200 9.59 -19.87 17.32
N LYS A 201 10.87 -19.99 17.70
CA LYS A 201 12.01 -19.54 16.89
C LYS A 201 12.03 -20.24 15.54
N LYS A 202 11.85 -21.57 15.56
CA LYS A 202 11.78 -22.40 14.34
C LYS A 202 10.60 -21.99 13.46
N GLU A 203 9.45 -21.66 14.05
CA GLU A 203 8.28 -21.18 13.30
C GLU A 203 8.53 -19.81 12.65
N ALA A 204 9.19 -18.89 13.35
CA ALA A 204 9.58 -17.61 12.77
C ALA A 204 10.57 -17.78 11.61
N GLU A 205 11.56 -18.67 11.75
CA GLU A 205 12.48 -19.02 10.68
C GLU A 205 11.76 -19.68 9.49
N ASN A 206 10.87 -20.64 9.74
CA ASN A 206 10.05 -21.28 8.72
C ASN A 206 9.20 -20.25 7.96
N TYR A 207 8.53 -19.34 8.67
CA TYR A 207 7.75 -18.29 8.04
C TYR A 207 8.62 -17.35 7.21
N ARG A 208 9.78 -16.95 7.71
CA ARG A 208 10.75 -16.16 6.94
C ARG A 208 11.13 -16.88 5.64
N HIS A 209 11.42 -18.18 5.70
CA HIS A 209 11.72 -18.98 4.50
C HIS A 209 10.52 -19.01 3.54
N GLN A 210 9.31 -19.27 4.03
CA GLN A 210 8.09 -19.23 3.22
C GLN A 210 7.84 -17.85 2.62
N PHE A 211 8.13 -16.78 3.35
CA PHE A 211 8.00 -15.42 2.85
C PHE A 211 8.96 -15.17 1.69
N VAL A 212 10.24 -15.52 1.84
CA VAL A 212 11.24 -15.40 0.77
C VAL A 212 10.86 -16.24 -0.44
N GLU A 213 10.47 -17.50 -0.25
CA GLU A 213 10.03 -18.35 -1.36
C GLU A 213 8.77 -17.81 -2.04
N SER A 214 7.82 -17.27 -1.27
CA SER A 214 6.63 -16.63 -1.82
C SER A 214 7.00 -15.41 -2.66
N LEU A 215 8.01 -14.62 -2.27
CA LEU A 215 8.52 -13.56 -3.12
C LEU A 215 9.11 -14.15 -4.40
N ARG A 216 9.88 -15.25 -4.36
CA ARG A 216 10.52 -15.81 -5.58
C ARG A 216 9.50 -16.24 -6.64
N SER A 217 8.27 -16.53 -6.22
CA SER A 217 7.15 -16.82 -7.10
C SER A 217 6.46 -15.58 -7.70
N LYS A 218 6.79 -14.37 -7.21
CA LYS A 218 6.34 -13.08 -7.73
C LYS A 218 7.23 -12.62 -8.87
N THR A 219 6.80 -11.57 -9.58
CA THR A 219 7.62 -10.91 -10.59
C THR A 219 8.86 -10.31 -9.95
N THR A 220 10.03 -10.59 -10.52
CA THR A 220 11.31 -10.07 -10.03
C THR A 220 12.03 -9.31 -11.13
N ILE A 221 12.84 -8.34 -10.73
CA ILE A 221 13.64 -7.56 -11.68
C ILE A 221 15.13 -7.61 -11.30
N SER A 222 16.01 -7.45 -12.28
CA SER A 222 17.47 -7.42 -12.09
C SER A 222 18.12 -6.61 -13.21
N GLY A 223 19.36 -6.14 -13.02
CA GLY A 223 20.03 -5.24 -13.96
C GLY A 223 20.45 -3.95 -13.25
N ASN A 224 19.98 -2.79 -13.73
CA ASN A 224 20.20 -1.50 -13.07
C ASN A 224 19.84 -1.57 -11.57
N THR A 225 20.80 -1.31 -10.70
CA THR A 225 20.66 -1.53 -9.25
C THR A 225 19.67 -0.58 -8.59
N SER A 226 19.55 0.67 -9.05
CA SER A 226 18.62 1.65 -8.46
C SER A 226 17.16 1.28 -8.74
N ILE A 227 16.83 1.03 -10.01
CA ILE A 227 15.48 0.65 -10.44
C ILE A 227 15.10 -0.73 -9.88
N SER A 228 16.02 -1.70 -9.95
CA SER A 228 15.73 -3.05 -9.47
C SER A 228 15.55 -3.13 -7.97
N ASP A 229 16.36 -2.40 -7.19
CA ASP A 229 16.19 -2.34 -5.73
C ASP A 229 14.88 -1.64 -5.36
N ALA A 230 14.53 -0.52 -6.02
CA ALA A 230 13.25 0.16 -5.80
C ALA A 230 12.04 -0.72 -6.13
N PHE A 231 12.10 -1.50 -7.21
CA PHE A 231 11.03 -2.43 -7.59
C PHE A 231 10.85 -3.56 -6.57
N ASP A 232 11.95 -4.20 -6.15
CA ASP A 232 11.90 -5.25 -5.14
C ASP A 232 11.32 -4.70 -3.82
N LEU A 233 11.72 -3.48 -3.42
CA LEU A 233 11.14 -2.79 -2.26
C LEU A 233 9.65 -2.51 -2.42
N ALA A 234 9.18 -2.10 -3.60
CA ALA A 234 7.77 -1.86 -3.86
C ALA A 234 6.94 -3.15 -3.66
N VAL A 235 7.42 -4.29 -4.17
CA VAL A 235 6.77 -5.60 -3.98
C VAL A 235 6.73 -5.97 -2.49
N ILE A 236 7.83 -5.77 -1.76
CA ILE A 236 7.90 -6.04 -0.31
C ILE A 236 6.93 -5.15 0.47
N ASN A 237 6.86 -3.85 0.13
CA ASN A 237 5.97 -2.89 0.78
C ASN A 237 4.50 -3.31 0.62
N LEU A 238 4.09 -3.70 -0.60
CA LEU A 238 2.74 -4.23 -0.85
C LEU A 238 2.45 -5.50 -0.05
N ARG A 239 3.45 -6.37 0.15
CA ARG A 239 3.34 -7.57 0.99
C ARG A 239 3.21 -7.25 2.47
N TRP A 240 3.88 -6.22 2.97
CA TRP A 240 3.71 -5.75 4.34
C TRP A 240 2.35 -5.10 4.60
N LEU A 241 1.69 -4.60 3.56
CA LEU A 241 0.36 -3.99 3.65
C LEU A 241 -0.79 -5.02 3.53
N PHE A 242 -0.50 -6.30 3.32
CA PHE A 242 -1.55 -7.33 3.26
C PHE A 242 -1.91 -7.86 4.66
N LEU A 243 -3.05 -7.42 5.19
CA LEU A 243 -3.53 -7.75 6.52
C LEU A 243 -4.78 -8.65 6.52
N ASN A 244 -4.87 -9.51 7.53
CA ASN A 244 -6.07 -10.18 7.98
C ASN A 244 -6.68 -9.36 9.13
N MET A 245 -7.82 -8.72 8.87
CA MET A 245 -8.54 -7.90 9.83
C MET A 245 -9.72 -8.71 10.37
N ASN A 246 -9.65 -9.08 11.65
CA ASN A 246 -10.67 -9.90 12.31
C ASN A 246 -12.08 -9.34 12.09
N ASN A 247 -13.02 -10.21 11.69
CA ASN A 247 -14.42 -9.90 11.34
C ASN A 247 -14.64 -9.06 10.06
N THR A 248 -13.62 -8.36 9.58
CA THR A 248 -13.70 -7.55 8.36
C THR A 248 -13.42 -8.39 7.12
N GLY A 249 -12.27 -9.06 7.10
CA GLY A 249 -11.72 -9.81 5.98
C GLY A 249 -10.23 -9.55 5.82
N ARG A 250 -9.64 -10.00 4.71
CA ARG A 250 -8.22 -9.79 4.40
C ARG A 250 -8.04 -8.98 3.13
N GLY A 251 -7.06 -8.09 3.10
CA GLY A 251 -6.80 -7.22 1.95
C GLY A 251 -5.56 -6.36 2.13
N VAL A 252 -5.18 -5.68 1.06
CA VAL A 252 -4.08 -4.72 1.06
C VAL A 252 -4.61 -3.40 1.62
N VAL A 253 -4.07 -2.98 2.76
CA VAL A 253 -4.42 -1.70 3.40
C VAL A 253 -3.69 -0.54 2.73
N ALA A 254 -4.23 0.68 2.90
CA ALA A 254 -3.68 1.88 2.26
C ALA A 254 -2.25 2.19 2.73
N GLY A 255 -1.99 2.25 4.03
CA GLY A 255 -0.64 2.59 4.50
C GLY A 255 -0.44 2.58 6.01
N TYR A 256 0.83 2.66 6.44
CA TYR A 256 1.18 2.88 7.84
C TYR A 256 1.87 4.24 8.03
N PRO A 257 1.61 4.94 9.15
CA PRO A 257 0.82 4.48 10.29
C PRO A 257 -0.66 4.86 10.21
N GLU A 258 -1.04 5.77 9.30
CA GLU A 258 -2.33 6.46 9.38
C GLU A 258 -3.51 5.63 8.90
N PHE A 259 -3.33 4.85 7.83
CA PHE A 259 -4.41 4.16 7.15
C PHE A 259 -4.24 2.63 7.12
N PRO A 260 -4.06 1.93 8.26
CA PRO A 260 -3.94 0.47 8.32
C PRO A 260 -5.29 -0.23 8.11
N TRP A 261 -6.04 0.21 7.09
CA TRP A 261 -7.34 -0.30 6.69
C TRP A 261 -7.58 -0.12 5.17
N LEU A 262 -8.73 -0.59 4.68
CA LEU A 262 -9.00 -0.67 3.24
C LEU A 262 -9.59 0.62 2.69
N PHE A 263 -9.16 1.02 1.49
CA PHE A 263 -9.71 2.13 0.73
C PHE A 263 -10.11 1.71 -0.68
N GLY A 264 -11.26 2.20 -1.16
CA GLY A 264 -11.75 1.91 -2.51
C GLY A 264 -10.83 2.48 -3.59
N ILE A 265 -10.46 3.76 -3.46
CA ILE A 265 -9.65 4.45 -4.47
C ILE A 265 -8.19 3.99 -4.49
N ASP A 266 -7.59 3.73 -3.33
CA ASP A 266 -6.25 3.15 -3.21
C ASP A 266 -6.20 1.76 -3.86
N THR A 267 -7.23 0.93 -3.62
CA THR A 267 -7.32 -0.39 -4.25
C THR A 267 -7.31 -0.29 -5.78
N TYR A 268 -8.03 0.68 -6.34
CA TYR A 268 -8.03 0.93 -7.78
C TYR A 268 -6.64 1.33 -8.31
N TYR A 269 -6.01 2.34 -7.71
CA TYR A 269 -4.67 2.80 -8.13
C TYR A 269 -3.56 1.77 -7.83
N SER A 270 -3.80 0.84 -6.91
CA SER A 270 -2.87 -0.26 -6.64
C SER A 270 -3.05 -1.48 -7.55
N SER A 271 -4.13 -1.53 -8.34
CA SER A 271 -4.50 -2.73 -9.11
C SER A 271 -3.41 -3.19 -10.08
N GLY A 272 -2.89 -2.29 -10.93
CA GLY A 272 -1.85 -2.60 -11.91
C GLY A 272 -0.60 -3.15 -11.24
N GLY A 273 -0.06 -2.44 -10.24
CA GLY A 273 1.14 -2.86 -9.51
C GLY A 273 1.00 -4.21 -8.81
N LEU A 274 -0.14 -4.47 -8.15
CA LEU A 274 -0.43 -5.76 -7.51
C LEU A 274 -0.47 -6.90 -8.53
N LEU A 275 -1.16 -6.72 -9.65
CA LEU A 275 -1.30 -7.74 -10.68
C LEU A 275 0.03 -8.01 -11.40
N ILE A 276 0.78 -6.95 -11.73
CA ILE A 276 2.14 -7.06 -12.29
C ILE A 276 3.06 -7.80 -11.33
N ALA A 277 2.98 -7.53 -10.03
CA ALA A 277 3.76 -8.23 -9.01
C ALA A 277 3.35 -9.70 -8.84
N GLY A 278 2.26 -10.16 -9.46
CA GLY A 278 1.73 -11.52 -9.25
C GLY A 278 0.99 -11.67 -7.92
N MET A 279 0.39 -10.59 -7.41
CA MET A 279 -0.42 -10.54 -6.19
C MET A 279 -1.92 -10.60 -6.48
N ASN A 280 -2.30 -11.45 -7.44
CA ASN A 280 -3.69 -11.58 -7.90
C ASN A 280 -4.64 -12.00 -6.76
N ASP A 281 -4.21 -12.94 -5.92
CA ASP A 281 -5.02 -13.43 -4.80
C ASP A 281 -5.19 -12.34 -3.75
N GLU A 282 -4.14 -11.58 -3.43
CA GLU A 282 -4.20 -10.46 -2.48
C GLU A 282 -5.15 -9.36 -2.99
N TYR A 283 -5.10 -9.06 -4.29
CA TYR A 283 -6.01 -8.12 -4.94
C TYR A 283 -7.46 -8.61 -4.95
N GLU A 284 -7.70 -9.86 -5.34
CA GLU A 284 -9.04 -10.47 -5.33
C GLU A 284 -9.64 -10.51 -3.91
N ASN A 285 -8.84 -10.86 -2.90
CA ASN A 285 -9.29 -10.82 -1.50
C ASN A 285 -9.71 -9.40 -1.09
N THR A 286 -8.94 -8.38 -1.49
CA THR A 286 -9.27 -6.97 -1.23
C THR A 286 -10.60 -6.58 -1.88
N LEU A 287 -10.80 -6.92 -3.16
CA LEU A 287 -12.06 -6.67 -3.87
C LEU A 287 -13.25 -7.37 -3.20
N LYS A 288 -13.11 -8.64 -2.78
CA LYS A 288 -14.17 -9.36 -2.07
C LYS A 288 -14.61 -8.68 -0.79
N VAL A 289 -13.69 -8.04 -0.06
CA VAL A 289 -14.06 -7.25 1.12
C VAL A 289 -14.83 -6.00 0.69
N LEU A 290 -14.31 -5.21 -0.25
CA LEU A 290 -15.03 -4.02 -0.75
C LEU A 290 -16.45 -4.36 -1.24
N GLU A 291 -16.59 -5.45 -2.00
CA GLU A 291 -17.85 -5.96 -2.54
C GLU A 291 -18.84 -6.36 -1.43
N LYS A 292 -18.37 -7.07 -0.40
CA LYS A 292 -19.20 -7.45 0.76
C LYS A 292 -19.83 -6.24 1.43
N TYR A 293 -19.12 -5.12 1.51
CA TYR A 293 -19.64 -3.87 2.08
C TYR A 293 -20.48 -3.09 1.07
N ALA A 294 -20.04 -2.98 -0.18
CA ALA A 294 -20.78 -2.30 -1.23
C ALA A 294 -22.20 -2.86 -1.41
N ARG A 295 -22.35 -4.19 -1.35
CA ARG A 295 -23.65 -4.87 -1.44
C ARG A 295 -24.61 -4.49 -0.32
N LYS A 296 -24.10 -4.14 0.86
CA LYS A 296 -24.92 -3.66 1.98
C LYS A 296 -25.33 -2.20 1.81
N GLU A 297 -24.53 -1.43 1.08
CA GLU A 297 -24.69 0.02 0.85
C GLU A 297 -25.25 0.33 -0.55
N GLY A 298 -26.10 -0.56 -1.09
CA GLY A 298 -26.80 -0.32 -2.36
C GLY A 298 -25.90 -0.26 -3.61
N GLY A 299 -24.71 -0.88 -3.55
CA GLY A 299 -23.76 -0.98 -4.64
C GLY A 299 -22.74 0.15 -4.72
N ARG A 300 -22.66 1.02 -3.72
CA ARG A 300 -21.61 2.04 -3.59
C ARG A 300 -20.33 1.40 -3.08
N ILE A 301 -19.21 1.59 -3.78
CA ILE A 301 -17.92 1.10 -3.29
C ILE A 301 -17.48 1.99 -2.12
N PRO A 302 -17.24 1.42 -0.92
CA PRO A 302 -16.81 2.21 0.24
C PRO A 302 -15.55 3.01 -0.04
N HIS A 303 -15.52 4.25 0.46
CA HIS A 303 -14.32 5.07 0.41
C HIS A 303 -13.27 4.46 1.33
N GLU A 304 -13.67 4.12 2.56
CA GLU A 304 -12.80 3.42 3.52
C GLU A 304 -13.56 2.51 4.49
N ILE A 305 -12.94 1.38 4.83
CA ILE A 305 -13.46 0.37 5.76
C ILE A 305 -12.40 0.13 6.83
N VAL A 306 -12.61 0.67 8.04
CA VAL A 306 -11.66 0.49 9.15
C VAL A 306 -11.57 -0.98 9.58
N SER A 307 -10.47 -1.36 10.23
CA SER A 307 -10.15 -2.78 10.49
C SER A 307 -11.15 -3.52 11.39
N ASN A 308 -12.02 -2.81 12.12
CA ASN A 308 -13.13 -3.41 12.88
C ASN A 308 -14.41 -3.65 12.05
N GLY A 309 -14.41 -3.25 10.78
CA GLY A 309 -15.50 -3.43 9.83
C GLY A 309 -16.49 -2.27 9.76
N ARG A 310 -16.25 -1.16 10.47
CA ARG A 310 -17.05 0.05 10.29
C ARG A 310 -16.67 0.74 8.98
N VAL A 311 -17.67 1.31 8.33
CA VAL A 311 -17.50 2.15 7.14
C VAL A 311 -17.57 3.61 7.59
N PHE A 312 -16.50 4.37 7.40
CA PHE A 312 -16.48 5.80 7.75
C PHE A 312 -17.20 6.63 6.68
N ASN A 313 -16.84 6.40 5.42
CA ASN A 313 -17.48 7.02 4.28
C ASN A 313 -17.95 5.91 3.32
N MET A 314 -19.27 5.92 3.06
CA MET A 314 -19.97 4.91 2.25
C MET A 314 -19.52 4.87 0.78
N GLY A 315 -18.69 5.81 0.33
CA GLY A 315 -18.16 5.86 -1.02
C GLY A 315 -18.39 7.22 -1.67
N ASN A 316 -17.34 7.81 -2.24
CA ASN A 316 -17.48 8.95 -3.12
C ASN A 316 -17.91 8.50 -4.52
N ARG A 317 -18.07 9.47 -5.43
CA ARG A 317 -18.46 9.18 -6.81
C ARG A 317 -17.38 8.35 -7.50
N VAL A 318 -16.12 8.73 -7.29
CA VAL A 318 -14.99 8.14 -8.00
C VAL A 318 -14.81 6.65 -7.70
N GLU A 319 -14.95 6.18 -6.45
CA GLU A 319 -14.73 4.77 -6.09
C GLU A 319 -15.79 3.85 -6.71
N THR A 320 -17.05 4.31 -6.75
CA THR A 320 -18.12 3.54 -7.37
C THR A 320 -17.94 3.47 -8.89
N VAL A 321 -17.46 4.56 -9.49
CA VAL A 321 -17.21 4.64 -10.93
C VAL A 321 -16.06 3.72 -11.35
N VAL A 322 -14.95 3.65 -10.61
CA VAL A 322 -13.75 2.86 -10.99
C VAL A 322 -13.91 1.34 -10.82
N TYR A 323 -14.98 0.88 -10.17
CA TYR A 323 -15.19 -0.54 -9.89
C TYR A 323 -15.14 -1.46 -11.12
N PRO A 324 -15.78 -1.16 -12.26
CA PRO A 324 -15.69 -2.01 -13.44
C PRO A 324 -14.27 -2.17 -13.96
N THR A 325 -13.44 -1.12 -13.90
CA THR A 325 -12.02 -1.22 -14.26
C THR A 325 -11.27 -2.13 -13.30
N MET A 326 -11.52 -2.03 -11.99
CA MET A 326 -10.90 -2.92 -11.00
C MET A 326 -11.17 -4.41 -11.29
N VAL A 327 -12.42 -4.73 -11.64
CA VAL A 327 -12.85 -6.09 -11.98
C VAL A 327 -12.27 -6.55 -13.31
N TRP A 328 -12.26 -5.67 -14.33
CA TRP A 328 -11.65 -5.94 -15.62
C TRP A 328 -10.15 -6.26 -15.48
N ASN A 329 -9.40 -5.46 -14.71
CA ASN A 329 -7.98 -5.67 -14.46
C ASN A 329 -7.71 -7.06 -13.85
N LEU A 330 -8.51 -7.47 -12.85
CA LEU A 330 -8.41 -8.82 -12.28
C LEU A 330 -8.70 -9.91 -13.32
N TYR A 331 -9.71 -9.72 -14.16
CA TYR A 331 -10.05 -10.67 -15.22
C TYR A 331 -8.93 -10.81 -16.26
N GLU A 332 -8.27 -9.73 -16.67
CA GLU A 332 -7.18 -9.80 -17.65
C GLU A 332 -6.08 -10.77 -17.21
N TYR A 333 -5.76 -10.77 -15.92
CA TYR A 333 -4.73 -11.61 -15.33
C TYR A 333 -5.20 -13.01 -14.92
N SER A 334 -6.46 -13.17 -14.49
CA SER A 334 -6.99 -14.45 -13.97
C SER A 334 -7.71 -15.30 -15.01
N VAL A 335 -8.33 -14.69 -16.04
CA VAL A 335 -9.24 -15.31 -17.04
C VAL A 335 -10.42 -16.05 -16.41
N ASN A 336 -10.72 -15.79 -15.14
CA ASN A 336 -11.89 -16.39 -14.53
C ASN A 336 -13.12 -15.60 -14.95
N ILE A 337 -13.82 -16.07 -15.98
CA ILE A 337 -15.05 -15.41 -16.45
C ILE A 337 -16.12 -15.35 -15.35
N GLU A 338 -16.10 -16.28 -14.40
CA GLU A 338 -17.02 -16.22 -13.25
C GLU A 338 -16.74 -14.99 -12.39
N HIS A 339 -15.51 -14.46 -12.36
CA HIS A 339 -15.25 -13.18 -11.69
C HIS A 339 -16.07 -12.03 -12.28
N LEU A 340 -16.31 -12.03 -13.59
CA LEU A 340 -17.13 -11.03 -14.25
C LEU A 340 -18.63 -11.28 -13.98
N LYS A 341 -19.08 -12.53 -14.12
CA LYS A 341 -20.50 -12.89 -13.97
C LYS A 341 -21.02 -12.71 -12.54
N GLU A 342 -20.27 -13.14 -11.53
CA GLU A 342 -20.65 -13.00 -10.12
C GLU A 342 -20.71 -11.54 -9.64
N ARG A 343 -20.08 -10.63 -10.39
CA ARG A 343 -20.01 -9.20 -10.11
C ARG A 343 -20.91 -8.37 -11.02
N GLU A 344 -21.71 -8.99 -11.90
CA GLU A 344 -22.52 -8.29 -12.90
C GLU A 344 -23.39 -7.21 -12.24
N ASP A 345 -24.01 -7.51 -11.10
CA ASP A 345 -24.89 -6.56 -10.42
C ASP A 345 -24.17 -5.33 -9.85
N LEU A 346 -22.96 -5.46 -9.30
CA LEU A 346 -22.13 -4.31 -8.90
C LEU A 346 -21.53 -3.58 -10.10
N ILE A 347 -21.22 -4.28 -11.20
CA ILE A 347 -20.80 -3.62 -12.44
C ILE A 347 -21.96 -2.76 -12.98
N LEU A 348 -23.18 -3.28 -12.92
CA LEU A 348 -24.38 -2.55 -13.35
C LEU A 348 -24.74 -1.39 -12.42
N SER A 349 -24.42 -1.45 -11.12
CA SER A 349 -24.64 -0.30 -10.23
C SER A 349 -23.81 0.91 -10.65
N SER A 350 -22.61 0.70 -11.20
CA SER A 350 -21.73 1.73 -11.77
C SER A 350 -22.27 2.40 -13.05
N ILE A 351 -23.32 1.84 -13.68
CA ILE A 351 -24.05 2.45 -14.82
C ILE A 351 -25.53 2.70 -14.51
N SER A 352 -25.89 2.80 -13.24
CA SER A 352 -27.24 3.26 -12.88
C SER A 352 -27.54 4.62 -13.56
N PRO A 353 -28.81 4.96 -13.84
CA PRO A 353 -29.14 6.25 -14.45
C PRO A 353 -28.58 7.47 -13.70
N ALA A 354 -28.38 7.34 -12.39
CA ALA A 354 -27.78 8.37 -11.54
C ALA A 354 -26.26 8.56 -11.77
N ILE A 355 -25.58 7.60 -12.38
CA ILE A 355 -24.15 7.64 -12.72
C ILE A 355 -23.94 7.83 -14.23
N LEU A 356 -24.68 7.11 -15.06
CA LEU A 356 -24.48 7.07 -16.51
C LEU A 356 -24.53 8.47 -17.15
N HIS A 357 -25.48 9.31 -16.75
CA HIS A 357 -25.63 10.64 -17.33
C HIS A 357 -25.04 11.77 -16.47
N ASP A 358 -24.64 11.48 -15.23
CA ASP A 358 -24.18 12.50 -14.28
C ASP A 358 -22.95 12.04 -13.49
N VAL A 359 -21.81 12.58 -13.91
CA VAL A 359 -20.49 12.35 -13.31
C VAL A 359 -20.23 13.23 -12.08
N ARG A 360 -21.15 14.11 -11.69
CA ARG A 360 -20.98 14.98 -10.51
C ARG A 360 -20.88 14.18 -9.22
N GLY A 361 -19.98 14.62 -8.36
CA GLY A 361 -19.80 14.11 -7.01
C GLY A 361 -18.33 14.17 -6.62
N ASN A 362 -18.03 13.74 -5.40
CA ASN A 362 -16.69 13.83 -4.84
C ASN A 362 -15.69 13.00 -5.68
N GLY A 363 -14.62 13.67 -6.10
CA GLY A 363 -13.41 13.06 -6.63
C GLY A 363 -12.48 12.54 -5.53
N ILE A 364 -11.22 12.33 -5.91
CA ILE A 364 -10.09 11.84 -5.09
C ILE A 364 -9.58 12.95 -4.17
N MET A 365 -9.70 14.21 -4.59
CA MET A 365 -9.21 15.34 -3.80
C MET A 365 -10.10 15.56 -2.57
N GLU A 366 -9.50 15.46 -1.39
CA GLU A 366 -10.14 15.73 -0.11
C GLU A 366 -10.23 17.24 0.17
N ASP A 367 -11.01 17.96 -0.63
CA ASP A 367 -11.27 19.38 -0.42
C ASP A 367 -12.70 19.65 0.08
N PRO A 368 -12.94 20.70 0.89
CA PRO A 368 -14.28 20.99 1.43
C PRO A 368 -15.35 21.31 0.37
N LYS A 369 -14.94 21.55 -0.89
CA LYS A 369 -15.84 21.83 -2.01
C LYS A 369 -15.92 20.68 -3.01
N ALA A 370 -15.35 19.51 -2.70
CA ALA A 370 -15.49 18.30 -3.51
C ALA A 370 -16.97 18.04 -3.84
N GLY A 371 -17.23 17.62 -5.07
CA GLY A 371 -18.59 17.33 -5.54
C GLY A 371 -19.54 18.52 -5.71
N ASN A 372 -19.13 19.77 -5.44
CA ASN A 372 -19.93 20.97 -5.75
C ASN A 372 -19.98 21.32 -7.26
N GLY A 373 -19.57 20.39 -8.11
CA GLY A 373 -19.46 20.50 -9.55
C GLY A 373 -19.02 19.16 -10.14
N ILE A 374 -18.43 19.21 -11.33
CA ILE A 374 -17.80 18.05 -11.96
C ILE A 374 -16.29 18.14 -11.72
N ASP A 375 -15.76 17.23 -10.91
CA ASP A 375 -14.31 17.14 -10.66
C ASP A 375 -13.64 16.36 -11.81
N ILE A 376 -12.50 16.83 -12.31
CA ILE A 376 -11.92 16.29 -13.56
C ILE A 376 -11.54 14.80 -13.48
N ASP A 377 -11.15 14.35 -12.31
CA ASP A 377 -10.81 12.97 -12.00
C ASP A 377 -12.03 12.04 -12.06
N THR A 378 -13.20 12.49 -11.60
CA THR A 378 -14.44 11.71 -11.72
C THR A 378 -14.77 11.42 -13.18
N VAL A 379 -14.59 12.41 -14.08
CA VAL A 379 -14.86 12.23 -15.52
C VAL A 379 -13.81 11.38 -16.23
N CYS A 380 -12.52 11.56 -15.91
CA CYS A 380 -11.45 10.74 -16.48
C CYS A 380 -11.66 9.26 -16.14
N ASN A 381 -11.88 8.97 -14.85
CA ASN A 381 -12.15 7.61 -14.36
C ASN A 381 -13.47 7.05 -14.90
N TYR A 382 -14.49 7.90 -15.08
CA TYR A 382 -15.74 7.50 -15.72
C TYR A 382 -15.53 6.99 -17.15
N ILE A 383 -14.81 7.75 -17.97
CA ILE A 383 -14.53 7.35 -19.35
C ILE A 383 -13.76 6.02 -19.39
N GLU A 384 -12.74 5.85 -18.54
CA GLU A 384 -12.00 4.59 -18.48
C GLU A 384 -12.90 3.42 -18.07
N SER A 385 -13.74 3.62 -17.06
CA SER A 385 -14.64 2.58 -16.55
C SER A 385 -15.71 2.19 -17.55
N MET A 386 -16.25 3.16 -18.31
CA MET A 386 -17.15 2.88 -19.42
C MET A 386 -16.46 2.05 -20.52
N ASN A 387 -15.20 2.33 -20.84
CA ASN A 387 -14.42 1.48 -21.74
C ASN A 387 -14.23 0.06 -21.15
N SER A 388 -13.97 -0.07 -19.85
CA SER A 388 -13.89 -1.37 -19.16
C SER A 388 -15.21 -2.13 -19.23
N ILE A 389 -16.35 -1.46 -19.10
CA ILE A 389 -17.69 -2.08 -19.25
C ILE A 389 -17.89 -2.59 -20.67
N LEU A 390 -17.51 -1.83 -21.70
CA LEU A 390 -17.58 -2.30 -23.09
C LEU A 390 -16.71 -3.56 -23.29
N LYS A 391 -15.50 -3.59 -22.71
CA LYS A 391 -14.63 -4.77 -22.73
C LYS A 391 -15.26 -5.96 -22.00
N ILE A 392 -15.81 -5.75 -20.80
CA ILE A 392 -16.54 -6.77 -20.05
C ILE A 392 -17.70 -7.32 -20.90
N ASN A 393 -18.51 -6.45 -21.48
CA ASN A 393 -19.67 -6.86 -22.29
C ASN A 393 -19.28 -7.64 -23.55
N SER A 394 -18.09 -7.36 -24.12
CA SER A 394 -17.54 -8.13 -25.24
C SER A 394 -17.20 -9.58 -24.88
N VAL A 395 -17.09 -9.89 -23.59
CA VAL A 395 -16.79 -11.23 -23.05
C VAL A 395 -18.05 -11.89 -22.48
N VAL A 396 -18.84 -11.16 -21.68
CA VAL A 396 -20.00 -11.74 -20.98
C VAL A 396 -21.29 -11.69 -21.80
N HIS A 397 -21.40 -10.79 -22.78
CA HIS A 397 -22.58 -10.58 -23.60
C HIS A 397 -23.86 -10.36 -22.76
N SER A 398 -23.84 -9.35 -21.88
CA SER A 398 -24.98 -9.00 -21.04
C SER A 398 -26.01 -8.18 -21.83
N ASP A 399 -27.25 -8.66 -21.86
CA ASP A 399 -28.38 -7.95 -22.49
C ASP A 399 -28.80 -6.68 -21.73
N LYS A 400 -28.20 -6.41 -20.55
CA LYS A 400 -28.51 -5.24 -19.71
C LYS A 400 -27.61 -4.04 -20.01
N ILE A 401 -26.61 -4.20 -20.87
CA ILE A 401 -25.63 -3.17 -21.19
C ILE A 401 -25.91 -2.63 -22.59
N GLU A 402 -26.43 -1.40 -22.64
CA GLU A 402 -26.70 -0.69 -23.89
C GLU A 402 -25.41 -0.08 -24.46
N VAL A 403 -24.70 -0.85 -25.30
CA VAL A 403 -23.39 -0.49 -25.87
C VAL A 403 -23.39 0.89 -26.54
N LYS A 404 -24.43 1.20 -27.33
CA LYS A 404 -24.49 2.47 -28.08
C LYS A 404 -24.58 3.68 -27.16
N GLU A 405 -25.34 3.57 -26.08
CA GLU A 405 -25.51 4.64 -25.10
C GLU A 405 -24.19 4.90 -24.35
N ILE A 406 -23.49 3.84 -23.93
CA ILE A 406 -22.17 3.94 -23.30
C ILE A 406 -21.15 4.59 -24.25
N GLU A 407 -21.13 4.19 -25.52
CA GLU A 407 -20.27 4.81 -26.52
C GLU A 407 -20.58 6.31 -26.74
N GLU A 408 -21.85 6.70 -26.70
CA GLU A 408 -22.27 8.10 -26.77
C GLU A 408 -21.79 8.90 -25.55
N GLU A 409 -21.96 8.35 -24.34
CA GLU A 409 -21.46 8.97 -23.10
C GLU A 409 -19.94 9.15 -23.14
N ILE A 410 -19.18 8.13 -23.55
CA ILE A 410 -17.71 8.25 -23.72
C ILE A 410 -17.37 9.40 -24.67
N ARG A 411 -18.05 9.48 -25.83
CA ARG A 411 -17.80 10.53 -26.83
C ARG A 411 -18.13 11.92 -26.28
N GLU A 412 -19.24 12.06 -25.58
CA GLU A 412 -19.68 13.32 -24.99
C GLU A 412 -18.71 13.79 -23.90
N LYS A 413 -18.38 12.93 -22.93
CA LYS A 413 -17.52 13.29 -21.80
C LYS A 413 -16.06 13.52 -22.25
N THR A 414 -15.59 12.82 -23.27
CA THR A 414 -14.28 13.12 -23.90
C THR A 414 -14.28 14.50 -24.55
N ARG A 415 -15.37 14.89 -25.23
CA ARG A 415 -15.51 16.23 -25.81
C ARG A 415 -15.53 17.29 -24.71
N PHE A 416 -16.27 17.06 -23.63
CA PHE A 416 -16.34 17.93 -22.46
C PHE A 416 -14.96 18.20 -21.87
N ILE A 417 -14.15 17.15 -21.62
CA ILE A 417 -12.76 17.33 -21.16
C ILE A 417 -11.96 18.21 -22.13
N ARG A 418 -11.99 17.90 -23.44
CA ARG A 418 -11.16 18.61 -24.42
C ARG A 418 -11.55 20.06 -24.65
N LYS A 419 -12.84 20.39 -24.55
CA LYS A 419 -13.37 21.71 -24.92
C LYS A 419 -13.66 22.58 -23.72
N ASP A 420 -14.34 22.03 -22.72
CA ASP A 420 -14.92 22.81 -21.63
C ASP A 420 -14.01 22.84 -20.39
N MET A 421 -13.16 21.82 -20.22
CA MET A 421 -12.19 21.78 -19.11
C MET A 421 -10.82 22.40 -19.46
N TRP A 422 -10.48 22.57 -20.74
CA TRP A 422 -9.20 23.18 -21.12
C TRP A 422 -9.26 24.70 -20.96
N MET A 423 -8.26 25.27 -20.27
CA MET A 423 -8.15 26.70 -19.99
C MET A 423 -6.90 27.28 -20.71
N PRO A 424 -7.05 27.89 -21.90
CA PRO A 424 -5.94 28.43 -22.68
C PRO A 424 -5.10 29.47 -21.94
N GLU A 425 -5.70 30.28 -21.08
CA GLU A 425 -5.06 31.37 -20.34
C GLU A 425 -4.03 30.91 -19.30
N ILE A 426 -4.10 29.65 -18.89
CA ILE A 426 -3.14 28.98 -18.01
C ILE A 426 -2.38 27.83 -18.69
N ASN A 427 -2.72 27.48 -19.92
CA ASN A 427 -2.23 26.29 -20.64
C ASN A 427 -2.36 25.02 -19.78
N GLY A 428 -3.57 24.73 -19.31
CA GLY A 428 -3.84 23.55 -18.49
C GLY A 428 -5.33 23.23 -18.41
N PHE A 429 -5.64 22.08 -17.85
CA PHE A 429 -7.03 21.71 -17.54
C PHE A 429 -7.44 22.29 -16.19
N ALA A 430 -8.71 22.69 -16.09
CA ALA A 430 -9.40 22.89 -14.83
C ALA A 430 -9.42 21.60 -14.02
N ASP A 431 -9.45 21.71 -12.70
CA ASP A 431 -9.70 20.56 -11.81
C ASP A 431 -11.18 20.42 -11.47
N ARG A 432 -11.99 21.47 -11.68
CA ARG A 432 -13.43 21.47 -11.41
C ARG A 432 -14.20 22.29 -12.44
N TYR A 433 -15.37 21.81 -12.84
CA TYR A 433 -16.34 22.56 -13.63
C TYR A 433 -17.59 22.84 -12.80
N LYS A 434 -17.97 24.10 -12.69
CA LYS A 434 -19.10 24.51 -11.85
C LYS A 434 -19.84 25.69 -12.47
N ASP A 435 -21.16 25.64 -12.46
CA ASP A 435 -22.04 26.72 -12.92
C ASP A 435 -21.70 27.20 -14.35
N GLY A 436 -21.32 26.28 -15.23
CA GLY A 436 -20.96 26.56 -16.63
C GLY A 436 -19.53 27.07 -16.84
N LEU A 437 -18.69 27.09 -15.80
CA LEU A 437 -17.34 27.64 -15.85
C LEU A 437 -16.27 26.64 -15.38
N PRO A 438 -15.15 26.51 -16.12
CA PRO A 438 -13.98 25.77 -15.65
C PRO A 438 -13.25 26.54 -14.54
N GLN A 439 -12.75 25.81 -13.54
CA GLN A 439 -12.05 26.33 -12.37
C GLN A 439 -10.75 25.55 -12.15
N PHE A 440 -9.65 26.28 -12.02
CA PHE A 440 -8.35 25.72 -11.67
C PHE A 440 -7.98 26.10 -10.23
N ASN A 441 -8.26 25.19 -9.31
CA ASN A 441 -7.88 25.30 -7.90
C ASN A 441 -6.41 24.91 -7.67
N GLY A 442 -5.77 24.29 -8.66
CA GLY A 442 -4.37 23.88 -8.62
C GLY A 442 -4.20 22.47 -8.04
N PHE A 443 -5.19 21.61 -8.24
CA PHE A 443 -5.08 20.20 -7.86
C PHE A 443 -4.33 19.40 -8.93
N TRP A 444 -3.53 18.44 -8.47
CA TRP A 444 -2.72 17.57 -9.31
C TRP A 444 -3.55 16.76 -10.31
N THR A 445 -4.83 16.49 -9.99
CA THR A 445 -5.79 15.78 -10.85
C THR A 445 -5.99 16.43 -12.22
N SER A 446 -5.62 17.70 -12.38
CA SER A 446 -5.57 18.40 -13.69
C SER A 446 -4.63 17.72 -14.70
N VAL A 447 -3.73 16.84 -14.26
CA VAL A 447 -2.84 16.05 -15.13
C VAL A 447 -3.54 14.81 -15.70
N LEU A 448 -4.62 14.32 -15.07
CA LEU A 448 -5.26 13.06 -15.45
C LEU A 448 -5.76 12.98 -16.91
N PRO A 449 -6.26 14.04 -17.55
CA PRO A 449 -6.57 13.97 -18.99
C PRO A 449 -5.39 13.53 -19.85
N PHE A 450 -4.15 13.84 -19.43
CA PHE A 450 -2.95 13.37 -20.09
C PHE A 450 -2.60 11.92 -19.68
N SER A 451 -2.71 11.57 -18.40
CA SER A 451 -2.43 10.21 -17.89
C SER A 451 -3.36 9.16 -18.49
N PHE A 452 -4.62 9.52 -18.73
CA PHE A 452 -5.63 8.68 -19.37
C PHE A 452 -5.61 8.80 -20.92
N ASN A 453 -4.66 9.54 -21.49
CA ASN A 453 -4.51 9.76 -22.94
C ASN A 453 -5.80 10.33 -23.59
N LEU A 454 -6.52 11.18 -22.87
CA LEU A 454 -7.76 11.84 -23.29
C LEU A 454 -7.50 13.20 -23.94
N ALA A 455 -6.40 13.88 -23.61
CA ALA A 455 -6.04 15.19 -24.17
C ALA A 455 -5.39 15.09 -25.57
N SER A 456 -5.33 16.21 -26.30
CA SER A 456 -4.61 16.26 -27.58
C SER A 456 -3.10 16.44 -27.39
N LYS A 457 -2.30 16.13 -28.42
CA LYS A 457 -0.85 16.40 -28.41
C LYS A 457 -0.55 17.89 -28.23
N GLU A 458 -1.38 18.76 -28.81
CA GLU A 458 -1.27 20.21 -28.67
C GLU A 458 -1.52 20.67 -27.23
N ASN A 459 -2.52 20.08 -26.54
CA ASN A 459 -2.75 20.37 -25.13
C ASN A 459 -1.51 20.03 -24.29
N TYR A 460 -0.88 18.87 -24.52
CA TYR A 460 0.31 18.48 -23.76
C TYR A 460 1.49 19.39 -24.08
N ALA A 461 1.72 19.70 -25.36
CA ALA A 461 2.79 20.59 -25.80
C ALA A 461 2.66 22.01 -25.24
N ASN A 462 1.43 22.49 -24.98
CA ASN A 462 1.22 23.77 -24.31
C ASN A 462 1.39 23.66 -22.79
N PHE A 463 0.95 22.55 -22.19
CA PHE A 463 1.05 22.30 -20.75
C PHE A 463 2.47 22.06 -20.26
N ALA A 464 3.24 21.17 -20.89
CA ALA A 464 4.56 20.75 -20.42
C ALA A 464 5.67 21.74 -20.85
N THR A 465 5.50 23.02 -20.54
CA THR A 465 6.46 24.09 -20.88
C THR A 465 6.64 25.08 -19.74
N GLU A 466 7.74 25.83 -19.79
CA GLU A 466 8.01 26.91 -18.84
C GLU A 466 6.98 28.06 -18.89
N ASN A 467 6.24 28.18 -20.00
CA ASN A 467 5.20 29.20 -20.18
C ASN A 467 3.82 28.76 -19.66
N SER A 468 3.65 27.49 -19.26
CA SER A 468 2.39 27.02 -18.68
C SER A 468 2.27 27.46 -17.24
N LYS A 469 1.31 28.37 -16.97
CA LYS A 469 0.97 28.76 -15.60
C LYS A 469 0.42 27.59 -14.79
N ALA A 470 -0.30 26.66 -15.44
CA ALA A 470 -0.80 25.46 -14.80
C ALA A 470 0.36 24.57 -14.35
N PHE A 471 1.28 24.23 -15.24
CA PHE A 471 2.45 23.39 -14.92
C PHE A 471 3.34 24.04 -13.86
N SER A 472 3.67 25.32 -13.99
CA SER A 472 4.45 26.06 -12.99
C SER A 472 3.76 26.11 -11.63
N ARG A 473 2.42 26.21 -11.60
CA ARG A 473 1.66 26.20 -10.35
C ARG A 473 1.62 24.82 -9.70
N LEU A 474 1.59 23.74 -10.47
CA LEU A 474 1.50 22.38 -9.94
C LEU A 474 2.87 21.81 -9.54
N MET A 475 3.93 22.12 -10.28
CA MET A 475 5.25 21.52 -10.07
C MET A 475 6.04 22.16 -8.93
N SER A 476 6.88 21.35 -8.30
CA SER A 476 7.87 21.73 -7.30
C SER A 476 9.19 21.00 -7.56
N SER A 477 10.20 21.21 -6.71
CA SER A 477 11.47 20.47 -6.79
C SER A 477 11.33 18.98 -6.45
N ASN A 478 10.26 18.56 -5.76
CA ASN A 478 10.00 17.16 -5.44
C ASN A 478 8.96 16.52 -6.38
N GLY A 479 8.40 17.29 -7.31
CA GLY A 479 7.36 16.85 -8.24
C GLY A 479 6.02 17.57 -8.07
N LEU A 480 4.92 16.88 -8.39
CA LEU A 480 3.57 17.40 -8.50
C LEU A 480 2.93 17.64 -7.13
N LYS A 481 2.61 18.89 -6.81
CA LYS A 481 2.00 19.27 -5.53
C LYS A 481 0.57 18.76 -5.44
N VAL A 482 0.21 18.18 -4.29
CA VAL A 482 -1.16 17.73 -3.99
C VAL A 482 -2.01 18.85 -3.39
N ASP A 483 -1.40 19.78 -2.65
CA ASP A 483 -2.11 20.82 -1.91
C ASP A 483 -1.42 22.19 -1.94
N GLN A 484 -2.06 23.17 -1.27
CA GLN A 484 -1.56 24.54 -1.18
C GLN A 484 -0.34 24.69 -0.26
N ASN A 485 -0.12 23.73 0.65
CA ASN A 485 1.07 23.69 1.51
C ASN A 485 2.32 23.24 0.74
N GLY A 486 2.14 22.78 -0.50
CA GLY A 486 3.21 22.29 -1.34
C GLY A 486 3.64 20.87 -1.01
N ASN A 487 2.79 20.10 -0.33
CA ASN A 487 3.00 18.66 -0.16
C ASN A 487 3.02 18.00 -1.54
N VAL A 488 3.85 16.96 -1.72
CA VAL A 488 3.98 16.19 -2.96
C VAL A 488 3.80 14.72 -2.65
N MET A 489 2.97 14.02 -3.42
CA MET A 489 2.73 12.59 -3.23
C MET A 489 3.26 11.78 -4.42
N PRO A 490 3.88 10.60 -4.21
CA PRO A 490 4.39 9.79 -5.30
C PRO A 490 3.33 9.34 -6.31
N ASN A 491 2.07 9.15 -5.89
CA ASN A 491 0.98 8.79 -6.81
C ASN A 491 0.73 9.88 -7.87
N GLY A 492 0.71 11.17 -7.49
CA GLY A 492 0.58 12.28 -8.42
C GLY A 492 1.77 12.36 -9.37
N ASN A 493 2.99 12.12 -8.85
CA ASN A 493 4.19 11.98 -9.68
C ASN A 493 4.06 10.82 -10.67
N SER A 494 3.57 9.67 -10.25
CA SER A 494 3.34 8.51 -11.11
C SER A 494 2.32 8.78 -12.21
N MET A 495 1.27 9.56 -11.92
CA MET A 495 0.32 10.00 -12.93
C MET A 495 0.95 10.99 -13.93
N LEU A 496 1.87 11.84 -13.49
CA LEU A 496 2.65 12.71 -14.37
C LEU A 496 3.66 11.94 -15.23
N ILE A 497 4.28 10.87 -14.70
CA ILE A 497 5.14 9.96 -15.47
C ILE A 497 4.32 9.35 -16.62
N LYS A 498 3.18 8.74 -16.30
CA LYS A 498 2.25 8.16 -17.28
C LYS A 498 1.78 9.18 -18.32
N ALA A 499 1.40 10.39 -17.87
CA ALA A 499 1.09 11.50 -18.76
C ALA A 499 2.25 11.81 -19.71
N SER A 500 3.45 12.02 -19.18
CA SER A 500 4.62 12.40 -19.98
C SER A 500 4.93 11.35 -21.06
N LEU A 501 4.89 10.07 -20.69
CA LEU A 501 5.16 8.96 -21.60
C LEU A 501 4.09 8.80 -22.68
N ASN A 502 2.80 9.02 -22.36
CA ASN A 502 1.71 9.01 -23.35
C ASN A 502 1.95 10.00 -24.51
N TYR A 503 2.63 11.13 -24.24
CA TYR A 503 2.94 12.18 -25.21
C TYR A 503 4.40 12.21 -25.65
N GLY A 504 5.21 11.22 -25.25
CA GLY A 504 6.60 11.04 -25.70
C GLY A 504 7.65 11.89 -24.99
N ASP A 505 7.30 12.53 -23.86
CA ASP A 505 8.22 13.32 -23.04
C ASP A 505 8.97 12.43 -22.03
N VAL A 506 9.89 11.64 -22.57
CA VAL A 506 10.67 10.66 -21.81
C VAL A 506 11.57 11.34 -20.76
N ASN A 507 12.09 12.54 -21.06
CA ASN A 507 12.99 13.25 -20.15
C ASN A 507 12.26 13.72 -18.89
N ASN A 508 11.05 14.28 -19.03
CA ASN A 508 10.26 14.66 -17.87
C ASN A 508 9.86 13.42 -17.05
N ALA A 509 9.47 12.33 -17.72
CA ALA A 509 9.14 11.07 -17.07
C ALA A 509 10.30 10.54 -16.21
N LEU A 510 11.53 10.48 -16.75
CA LEU A 510 12.71 10.03 -16.01
C LEU A 510 13.02 10.94 -14.82
N LYS A 511 12.96 12.25 -15.02
CA LYS A 511 13.19 13.22 -13.95
C LYS A 511 12.25 12.99 -12.77
N VAL A 512 10.96 12.75 -13.05
CA VAL A 512 9.95 12.51 -12.01
C VAL A 512 10.09 11.11 -11.41
N LEU A 513 10.50 10.09 -12.19
CA LEU A 513 10.82 8.76 -11.68
C LEU A 513 11.93 8.83 -10.62
N HIS A 514 13.02 9.56 -10.90
CA HIS A 514 14.12 9.76 -9.95
C HIS A 514 13.67 10.44 -8.66
N MET A 515 12.74 11.41 -8.73
CA MET A 515 12.16 12.02 -7.53
C MET A 515 11.42 10.99 -6.65
N ASN A 516 10.71 10.03 -7.26
CA ASN A 516 10.04 8.96 -6.53
C ASN A 516 11.07 7.96 -5.93
N ILE A 517 12.13 7.62 -6.66
CA ILE A 517 13.20 6.73 -6.15
C ILE A 517 13.93 7.38 -4.98
N ASP A 518 14.29 8.66 -5.08
CA ASP A 518 14.98 9.42 -4.04
C ASP A 518 14.17 9.58 -2.75
N ALA A 519 12.83 9.44 -2.84
CA ALA A 519 11.94 9.51 -1.68
C ALA A 519 11.90 8.23 -0.86
N ILE A 520 12.31 7.08 -1.43
CA ILE A 520 12.28 5.78 -0.75
C ILE A 520 13.21 5.82 0.47
N GLY A 521 12.73 5.38 1.63
CA GLY A 521 13.56 5.34 2.83
C GLY A 521 13.63 6.66 3.61
N ARG A 522 13.00 7.75 3.13
CA ARG A 522 13.14 9.08 3.73
C ARG A 522 12.63 9.15 5.17
N TYR A 523 11.45 8.58 5.44
CA TYR A 523 10.80 8.63 6.75
C TYR A 523 10.85 7.31 7.51
N SER A 524 10.77 6.19 6.79
CA SER A 524 11.05 4.86 7.30
C SER A 524 11.93 4.14 6.30
N ASN A 525 12.96 3.44 6.78
CA ASN A 525 13.92 2.80 5.90
C ASN A 525 13.19 1.80 4.98
N TYR A 526 13.57 1.79 3.70
CA TYR A 526 13.04 0.85 2.70
C TYR A 526 11.54 1.02 2.35
N CYS A 527 10.91 2.09 2.81
CA CYS A 527 9.49 2.30 2.60
C CYS A 527 9.20 3.37 1.53
N PHE A 528 8.16 3.14 0.73
CA PHE A 528 7.59 4.10 -0.21
C PHE A 528 6.63 5.05 0.51
N PRO A 529 6.98 6.33 0.71
CA PRO A 529 6.13 7.23 1.48
C PRO A 529 4.86 7.64 0.73
N GLU A 530 3.88 8.12 1.48
CA GLU A 530 2.69 8.78 0.93
C GLU A 530 3.00 10.21 0.46
N ILE A 531 3.80 10.94 1.25
CA ILE A 531 4.18 12.32 0.96
C ILE A 531 5.70 12.41 0.95
N ILE A 532 6.30 12.99 -0.09
CA ILE A 532 7.76 13.03 -0.31
C ILE A 532 8.45 14.03 0.61
N ASN A 533 7.80 15.14 0.93
CA ASN A 533 8.40 16.30 1.59
C ASN A 533 7.80 16.64 2.96
N ASN A 534 6.95 15.76 3.50
CA ASN A 534 6.34 15.92 4.82
C ASN A 534 6.29 14.57 5.56
N PRO A 535 6.80 14.47 6.81
CA PRO A 535 6.77 13.24 7.59
C PRO A 535 5.39 12.88 8.18
N SER A 536 4.38 13.75 8.05
CA SER A 536 3.09 13.61 8.75
C SER A 536 2.11 12.64 8.09
N GLY A 537 2.42 12.10 6.91
CA GLY A 537 1.63 11.07 6.25
C GLY A 537 2.10 9.66 6.55
N CYS A 538 1.60 8.68 5.80
CA CYS A 538 2.11 7.33 5.83
C CYS A 538 3.57 7.26 5.36
N PHE A 539 4.44 6.64 6.15
CA PHE A 539 5.82 6.36 5.72
C PHE A 539 5.90 5.19 4.74
N ILE A 540 4.83 4.39 4.63
CA ILE A 540 4.62 3.32 3.66
C ILE A 540 3.21 3.42 3.07
N GLN A 541 3.07 3.48 1.74
CA GLN A 541 1.79 3.57 1.04
C GLN A 541 1.70 2.58 -0.15
N ALA A 542 0.63 1.79 -0.18
CA ALA A 542 0.25 0.89 -1.26
C ALA A 542 0.23 1.52 -2.66
N TRP A 543 -0.48 2.62 -2.88
CA TRP A 543 -0.59 3.22 -4.22
C TRP A 543 0.74 3.80 -4.72
N SER A 544 1.61 4.26 -3.81
CA SER A 544 2.94 4.77 -4.16
C SER A 544 3.82 3.63 -4.67
N ALA A 545 3.84 2.51 -3.94
CA ALA A 545 4.59 1.32 -4.34
C ALA A 545 4.01 0.67 -5.61
N ALA A 546 2.68 0.52 -5.70
CA ALA A 546 2.03 -0.13 -6.82
C ALA A 546 2.15 0.68 -8.12
N LEU A 547 1.95 2.00 -8.06
CA LEU A 547 2.10 2.84 -9.25
C LEU A 547 3.56 2.95 -9.70
N PHE A 548 4.54 2.83 -8.80
CA PHE A 548 5.93 2.68 -9.20
C PHE A 548 6.14 1.42 -10.06
N ILE A 549 5.61 0.27 -9.63
CA ILE A 549 5.66 -0.98 -10.41
C ILE A 549 4.97 -0.81 -11.77
N GLU A 550 3.79 -0.18 -11.79
CA GLU A 550 3.05 0.12 -13.03
C GLU A 550 3.87 1.01 -13.97
N ASN A 551 4.45 2.10 -13.47
CA ASN A 551 5.25 3.00 -14.30
C ASN A 551 6.44 2.30 -14.96
N ILE A 552 7.12 1.39 -14.26
CA ILE A 552 8.23 0.63 -14.83
C ILE A 552 7.74 -0.30 -15.94
N ILE A 553 6.73 -1.14 -15.67
CA ILE A 553 6.36 -2.24 -16.57
C ILE A 553 5.40 -1.78 -17.68
N TYR A 554 4.32 -1.11 -17.32
CA TYR A 554 3.33 -0.63 -18.28
C TYR A 554 3.86 0.59 -19.01
N ASP A 555 4.26 1.64 -18.28
CA ASP A 555 4.50 2.93 -18.93
C ASP A 555 5.87 2.99 -19.64
N PHE A 556 6.98 2.74 -18.95
CA PHE A 556 8.33 2.85 -19.53
C PHE A 556 8.66 1.72 -20.51
N LEU A 557 8.33 0.48 -20.16
CA LEU A 557 8.65 -0.69 -20.99
C LEU A 557 7.55 -1.03 -22.01
N GLY A 558 6.34 -0.51 -21.83
CA GLY A 558 5.24 -0.70 -22.76
C GLY A 558 4.64 -2.11 -22.71
N ILE A 559 4.77 -2.84 -21.60
CA ILE A 559 4.33 -4.24 -21.50
C ILE A 559 2.90 -4.28 -20.95
N TYR A 560 1.89 -4.42 -21.80
CA TYR A 560 0.47 -4.36 -21.39
C TYR A 560 -0.24 -5.69 -21.62
N PRO A 561 -1.25 -6.03 -20.80
CA PRO A 561 -2.21 -7.08 -21.17
C PRO A 561 -3.10 -6.61 -22.33
N ASN A 562 -3.37 -7.50 -23.30
CA ASN A 562 -4.30 -7.24 -24.40
C ASN A 562 -5.51 -8.19 -24.39
N GLY A 563 -5.91 -8.64 -23.19
CA GLY A 563 -6.65 -9.88 -23.07
C GLY A 563 -5.72 -11.08 -23.25
N LYS A 564 -5.42 -11.54 -24.46
CA LYS A 564 -4.83 -12.88 -24.69
C LYS A 564 -3.42 -13.09 -24.16
N GLU A 565 -2.57 -12.07 -24.24
CA GLU A 565 -1.16 -12.12 -23.92
C GLU A 565 -0.65 -10.79 -23.39
N LEU A 566 0.59 -10.78 -22.91
CA LEU A 566 1.33 -9.54 -22.70
C LEU A 566 1.93 -9.10 -24.04
N GLU A 567 1.61 -7.88 -24.44
CA GLU A 567 2.06 -7.23 -25.66
C GLU A 567 3.02 -6.09 -25.33
N ILE A 568 4.00 -5.85 -26.22
CA ILE A 568 4.88 -4.69 -26.13
C ILE A 568 4.33 -3.61 -27.06
N ASN A 569 3.70 -2.59 -26.49
CA ASN A 569 3.19 -1.43 -27.20
C ASN A 569 3.86 -0.16 -26.66
N ARG A 570 4.68 0.49 -27.50
CA ARG A 570 5.49 1.65 -27.11
C ARG A 570 5.52 2.71 -28.19
N ARG A 571 5.63 3.96 -27.75
CA ARG A 571 5.67 5.16 -28.63
C ARG A 571 7.05 5.82 -28.71
N PHE A 572 8.04 5.31 -27.99
CA PHE A 572 9.37 5.91 -27.85
C PHE A 572 10.46 4.84 -27.67
N SER A 573 11.72 5.26 -27.70
CA SER A 573 12.86 4.40 -27.39
C SER A 573 13.06 4.26 -25.88
N ILE A 574 13.27 3.03 -25.39
CA ILE A 574 13.52 2.80 -23.95
C ILE A 574 14.72 3.64 -23.51
N PRO A 575 14.66 4.31 -22.34
CA PRO A 575 15.80 5.04 -21.82
C PRO A 575 17.00 4.13 -21.54
N GLU A 576 18.21 4.67 -21.71
CA GLU A 576 19.46 3.96 -21.44
C GLU A 576 19.54 3.42 -20.00
N GLU A 577 18.90 4.09 -19.04
CA GLU A 577 18.86 3.64 -17.65
C GLU A 577 18.18 2.28 -17.45
N PHE A 578 17.34 1.84 -18.38
CA PHE A 578 16.67 0.53 -18.35
C PHE A 578 17.42 -0.53 -19.16
N GLU A 579 18.55 -0.19 -19.80
CA GLU A 579 19.35 -1.15 -20.57
C GLU A 579 19.88 -2.29 -19.68
N GLY A 580 19.78 -3.52 -20.16
CA GLY A 580 20.17 -4.72 -19.41
C GLY A 580 19.20 -5.13 -18.29
N LEU A 581 18.05 -4.46 -18.17
CA LEU A 581 17.01 -4.82 -17.20
C LEU A 581 16.34 -6.13 -17.61
N ARG A 582 16.21 -7.05 -16.65
CA ARG A 582 15.58 -8.36 -16.82
C ARG A 582 14.43 -8.53 -15.85
N ILE A 583 13.26 -8.85 -16.37
CA ILE A 583 12.05 -9.11 -15.60
C ILE A 583 11.77 -10.61 -15.70
N ASN A 584 11.71 -11.30 -14.58
CA ASN A 584 11.53 -12.74 -14.55
C ASN A 584 10.28 -13.10 -13.75
N GLY A 585 9.59 -14.14 -14.21
CA GLY A 585 8.47 -14.72 -13.48
C GLY A 585 7.17 -13.90 -13.55
N MET A 586 7.02 -13.02 -14.56
CA MET A 586 5.79 -12.25 -14.70
C MET A 586 4.66 -13.15 -15.17
N LYS A 587 3.71 -13.43 -14.27
CA LYS A 587 2.56 -14.29 -14.54
C LYS A 587 1.45 -13.49 -15.20
N HIS A 588 0.95 -14.01 -16.32
CA HIS A 588 -0.26 -13.52 -16.95
C HIS A 588 -1.04 -14.72 -17.47
N ARG A 589 -2.25 -14.94 -16.94
CA ARG A 589 -3.07 -16.12 -17.23
C ARG A 589 -2.32 -17.42 -16.88
N ASN A 590 -2.31 -18.40 -17.80
CA ASN A 590 -1.58 -19.66 -17.68
C ASN A 590 -0.14 -19.59 -18.25
N ARG A 591 0.46 -18.40 -18.31
CA ARG A 591 1.79 -18.21 -18.89
C ARG A 591 2.70 -17.47 -17.94
N LEU A 592 3.97 -17.86 -17.96
CA LEU A 592 5.08 -17.17 -17.31
C LEU A 592 5.90 -16.46 -18.38
N TYR A 593 6.11 -15.17 -18.21
CA TYR A 593 6.92 -14.34 -19.11
C TYR A 593 8.25 -13.96 -18.44
N ASN A 594 9.31 -14.00 -19.22
CA ASN A 594 10.60 -13.39 -18.86
C ASN A 594 10.97 -12.40 -19.95
N PHE A 595 11.18 -11.14 -19.56
CA PHE A 595 11.54 -10.04 -20.46
C PHE A 595 12.99 -9.61 -20.24
N GLU A 596 13.62 -9.13 -21.29
CA GLU A 596 14.96 -8.55 -21.26
C GLU A 596 14.99 -7.29 -22.12
N VAL A 597 15.62 -6.24 -21.58
CA VAL A 597 15.89 -5.00 -22.30
C VAL A 597 17.30 -5.05 -22.89
N CYS A 598 17.38 -5.11 -24.23
CA CYS A 598 18.62 -5.02 -24.99
C CYS A 598 18.44 -4.09 -26.17
N ASP A 599 19.48 -3.31 -26.50
CA ASP A 599 19.48 -2.33 -27.59
C ASP A 599 18.28 -1.38 -27.51
N ARG A 600 17.92 -0.98 -26.28
CA ARG A 600 16.76 -0.11 -26.00
C ARG A 600 15.44 -0.68 -26.51
N ALA A 601 15.33 -2.01 -26.63
CA ALA A 601 14.16 -2.78 -27.02
C ALA A 601 13.81 -3.82 -25.95
N VAL A 602 12.51 -4.13 -25.78
CA VAL A 602 12.09 -5.27 -24.95
C VAL A 602 12.01 -6.51 -25.83
N SER A 603 12.64 -7.59 -25.40
CA SER A 603 12.42 -8.94 -25.92
C SER A 603 11.84 -9.82 -24.81
N TYR A 604 11.22 -10.95 -25.16
CA TYR A 604 10.68 -11.86 -24.16
C TYR A 604 10.69 -13.32 -24.58
N SER A 605 10.69 -14.19 -23.58
CA SER A 605 10.35 -15.61 -23.70
C SER A 605 9.12 -15.91 -22.85
N ARG A 606 8.38 -16.96 -23.19
CA ARG A 606 7.20 -17.38 -22.41
C ARG A 606 7.05 -18.89 -22.38
N ASN A 607 6.58 -19.40 -21.24
CA ASN A 607 6.26 -20.80 -21.02
C ASN A 607 4.82 -20.94 -20.51
N ILE A 608 4.17 -22.06 -20.83
CA ILE A 608 2.87 -22.44 -20.25
C ILE A 608 3.12 -22.99 -18.84
N ILE A 609 2.31 -22.58 -17.87
CA ILE A 609 2.34 -23.02 -16.46
C ILE A 609 1.27 -24.09 -16.23
#